data_AF-A0A6N9TZ76-F1
#
_entry.id   AF-A0A6N9TZ76-F1
#
_cell.length_a   1.000
_cell.length_b   1.000
_cell.length_c   1.000
_cell.angle_alpha   90.00
_cell.angle_beta   90.00
_cell.angle_gamma   90.00
#
_symmetry.space_group_name_H-M   'P 1'
#
loop_
_entity.id
_entity.type
_entity.pdbx_description
1 polymer ?
#
loop_
_entity_poly.entity_id
_entity_poly.type
_entity_poly.pdbx_seq_one_letter_code
_entity_poly.pdbx_strand_id
1 'polypeptide(L)'
;MTARPSTPSFDRETQEEGALSKLPADDPRLAGATLYSSLEPCAARSSRPRPCARLVLDSGIRRVVIAWRETDTFVVGADGARILADAGATVIELPAYADAAKAPHLRVL
;
A
#
# COMPACT_ATOMS: atom_id res chain seq x y z
N MET A 1 7.44 36.11 -7.44
CA MET A 1 7.75 34.73 -7.00
C MET A 1 6.80 33.79 -7.71
N THR A 2 7.10 33.42 -8.95
CA THR A 2 6.31 32.42 -9.69
C THR A 2 6.89 31.06 -9.36
N ALA A 3 6.02 30.15 -8.88
CA ALA A 3 6.43 28.77 -8.61
C ALA A 3 6.97 28.14 -9.89
N ARG A 4 8.16 27.55 -9.80
CA ARG A 4 8.79 26.82 -10.90
C ARG A 4 7.93 25.60 -11.23
N PRO A 5 7.55 25.37 -12.50
CA PRO A 5 6.81 24.17 -12.86
C PRO A 5 7.66 22.94 -12.53
N SER A 6 7.11 22.02 -11.75
CA SER A 6 7.76 20.76 -11.41
C SER A 6 7.95 19.94 -12.69
N THR A 7 9.20 19.62 -13.01
CA THR A 7 9.56 18.58 -13.99
C THR A 7 8.71 17.33 -13.73
N PRO A 8 8.22 16.61 -14.75
CA PRO A 8 7.59 15.31 -14.52
C PRO A 8 8.66 14.36 -13.98
N SER A 9 8.75 14.29 -12.65
CA SER A 9 9.34 13.13 -12.00
C SER A 9 8.48 11.94 -12.41
N PHE A 10 9.08 10.83 -12.80
CA PHE A 10 8.41 9.54 -12.64
C PHE A 10 8.08 9.46 -11.16
N ASP A 11 6.87 9.85 -10.79
CA ASP A 11 6.50 9.98 -9.40
C ASP A 11 6.58 8.57 -8.84
N ARG A 12 7.54 8.35 -7.93
CA ARG A 12 7.75 7.05 -7.27
C ARG A 12 6.70 6.89 -6.16
N GLU A 13 5.48 7.30 -6.47
CA GLU A 13 4.32 7.21 -5.61
C GLU A 13 3.79 5.79 -5.70
N THR A 14 3.56 5.19 -4.54
CA THR A 14 2.86 3.90 -4.45
C THR A 14 1.37 4.09 -4.62
N GLN A 15 0.65 3.02 -4.97
CA GLN A 15 -0.80 3.10 -5.17
C GLN A 15 -1.53 3.57 -3.91
N GLU A 16 -1.04 3.18 -2.73
CA GLU A 16 -1.58 3.60 -1.43
C GLU A 16 -1.35 5.08 -1.15
N GLU A 17 -0.18 5.61 -1.50
CA GLU A 17 0.11 7.05 -1.41
C GLU A 17 -0.81 7.84 -2.35
N GLY A 18 -0.93 7.41 -3.62
CA GLY A 18 -1.79 8.06 -4.61
C GLY A 18 -3.29 7.91 -4.32
N ALA A 19 -3.69 6.92 -3.53
CA ALA A 19 -5.05 6.80 -3.03
C ALA A 19 -5.30 7.75 -1.85
N LEU A 20 -4.42 7.76 -0.86
CA LEU A 20 -4.56 8.58 0.35
C LEU A 20 -4.38 10.09 0.08
N SER A 21 -3.53 10.46 -0.89
CA SER A 21 -3.26 11.87 -1.24
C SER A 21 -4.46 12.61 -1.82
N LYS A 22 -5.50 11.88 -2.25
CA LYS A 22 -6.77 12.44 -2.75
C LYS A 22 -7.73 12.89 -1.65
N LEU A 23 -7.39 12.61 -0.39
CA LEU A 23 -8.21 12.90 0.77
C LEU A 23 -7.48 13.86 1.71
N PRO A 24 -8.21 14.65 2.52
CA PRO A 24 -7.61 15.34 3.65
C PRO A 24 -6.88 14.34 4.57
N ALA A 25 -5.72 14.71 5.10
CA ALA A 25 -4.90 13.82 5.94
C ALA A 25 -5.67 13.29 7.17
N ASP A 26 -6.56 14.12 7.73
CA ASP A 26 -7.37 13.81 8.91
C ASP A 26 -8.84 13.55 8.54
N ASP A 27 -9.11 13.02 7.34
CA ASP A 27 -10.48 12.72 6.91
C ASP A 27 -11.13 11.70 7.87
N PRO A 28 -12.17 12.09 8.63
CA PRO A 28 -12.75 11.24 9.66
C PRO A 28 -13.39 9.96 9.09
N ARG A 29 -13.65 9.91 7.78
CA ARG A 29 -14.21 8.74 7.11
C ARG A 29 -13.22 7.58 7.04
N LEU A 30 -11.91 7.86 7.11
CA LEU A 30 -10.86 6.84 6.99
C LEU A 30 -10.89 5.81 8.12
N ALA A 31 -11.29 6.21 9.33
CA ALA A 31 -11.43 5.31 10.47
C ALA A 31 -12.43 4.16 10.24
N GLY A 32 -13.45 4.40 9.40
CA GLY A 32 -14.44 3.39 9.00
C GLY A 32 -14.20 2.81 7.59
N ALA A 33 -13.16 3.24 6.89
CA ALA A 33 -12.91 2.84 5.51
C ALA A 33 -12.25 1.46 5.41
N THR A 34 -12.34 0.87 4.20
CA THR A 34 -11.64 -0.35 3.84
C THR A 34 -10.70 -0.07 2.67
N LEU A 35 -9.42 -0.39 2.84
CA LEU A 35 -8.45 -0.37 1.74
C LEU A 35 -8.54 -1.68 0.96
N TYR A 36 -8.72 -1.59 -0.36
CA TYR A 36 -8.55 -2.71 -1.27
C TYR A 36 -7.26 -2.48 -2.05
N SER A 37 -6.33 -3.43 -1.96
CA SER A 37 -5.07 -3.40 -2.71
C SER A 37 -4.87 -4.73 -3.44
N SER A 38 -4.38 -4.67 -4.68
CA SER A 38 -4.07 -5.89 -5.43
C SER A 38 -2.89 -6.65 -4.84
N LEU A 39 -1.84 -5.91 -4.44
CA LEU A 39 -0.67 -6.41 -3.75
C LEU A 39 -0.68 -5.96 -2.29
N GLU A 40 -0.13 -6.78 -1.41
CA GLU A 40 0.10 -6.47 -0.01
C GLU A 40 0.83 -5.13 0.19
N PRO A 41 0.35 -4.26 1.10
CA PRO A 41 1.06 -3.03 1.44
C PRO A 41 2.45 -3.35 2.00
N CYS A 42 3.47 -2.85 1.32
CA CYS A 42 4.88 -3.13 1.60
C CYS A 42 5.26 -2.97 3.10
N ALA A 43 6.01 -3.94 3.63
CA ALA A 43 6.57 -3.91 4.99
C ALA A 43 7.84 -3.04 5.09
N ALA A 44 8.57 -2.94 3.99
CA ALA A 44 9.78 -2.14 3.84
C ALA A 44 9.90 -1.69 2.38
N ARG A 45 10.57 -0.55 2.15
CA ARG A 45 10.89 -0.09 0.80
C ARG A 45 12.08 0.87 0.84
N SER A 46 12.84 0.91 -0.24
CA SER A 46 13.95 1.86 -0.42
C SER A 46 13.52 3.19 -1.04
N SER A 47 12.36 3.22 -1.71
CA SER A 47 11.89 4.40 -2.43
C SER A 47 11.45 5.55 -1.51
N ARG A 48 11.10 5.26 -0.26
CA ARG A 48 10.62 6.23 0.74
C ARG A 48 10.91 5.71 2.16
N PRO A 49 10.99 6.59 3.19
CA PRO A 49 11.33 6.19 4.56
C PRO A 49 10.23 5.42 5.29
N ARG A 50 8.95 5.65 4.95
CA ARG A 50 7.81 4.99 5.59
C ARG A 50 7.30 3.85 4.72
N PRO A 51 7.16 2.62 5.24
CA PRO A 51 6.49 1.52 4.56
C PRO A 51 5.00 1.78 4.33
N CYS A 52 4.44 1.15 3.31
CA CYS A 52 3.05 1.28 2.91
C CYS A 52 2.10 0.80 4.03
N ALA A 53 2.41 -0.33 4.68
CA ALA A 53 1.64 -0.83 5.82
C ALA A 53 1.54 0.20 6.96
N ARG A 54 2.61 0.95 7.23
CA ARG A 54 2.62 2.01 8.25
C ARG A 54 1.80 3.23 7.81
N LEU A 55 1.91 3.64 6.54
CA LEU A 55 1.08 4.72 5.99
C LEU A 55 -0.41 4.42 6.11
N VAL A 56 -0.82 3.18 5.85
CA VAL A 56 -2.22 2.75 6.00
C VAL A 56 -2.67 2.84 7.45
N LEU A 57 -1.84 2.39 8.41
CA LEU A 57 -2.17 2.48 9.84
C LEU A 57 -2.27 3.94 10.32
N ASP A 58 -1.35 4.79 9.89
CA ASP A 58 -1.30 6.21 10.22
C ASP A 58 -2.53 6.96 9.69
N SER A 59 -3.09 6.52 8.55
CA SER A 59 -4.32 7.09 7.97
C SER A 59 -5.60 6.76 8.78
N GLY A 60 -5.50 5.90 9.79
CA GLY A 60 -6.65 5.46 10.59
C GLY A 60 -7.42 4.27 10.00
N ILE A 61 -7.11 3.83 8.79
CA ILE A 61 -7.72 2.63 8.20
C ILE A 61 -7.37 1.39 9.05
N ARG A 62 -8.37 0.55 9.33
CA ARG A 62 -8.22 -0.70 10.10
C ARG A 62 -8.77 -1.93 9.40
N ARG A 63 -9.23 -1.80 8.16
CA ARG A 63 -9.66 -2.95 7.34
C ARG A 63 -8.94 -2.91 6.00
N VAL A 64 -8.20 -3.96 5.70
CA VAL A 64 -7.37 -4.07 4.50
C VAL A 64 -7.68 -5.38 3.80
N VAL A 65 -7.97 -5.31 2.52
CA VAL A 65 -8.28 -6.44 1.66
C VAL A 65 -7.20 -6.53 0.59
N ILE A 66 -6.52 -7.67 0.51
CA ILE A 66 -5.42 -7.92 -0.42
C ILE A 66 -5.72 -9.13 -1.31
N ALA A 67 -5.32 -9.07 -2.58
CA ALA A 67 -5.47 -10.21 -3.49
C ALA A 67 -4.23 -11.11 -3.52
N TRP A 68 -3.03 -10.54 -3.34
CA TRP A 68 -1.77 -11.25 -3.41
C TRP A 68 -0.78 -10.73 -2.35
N ARG A 69 -0.14 -11.66 -1.64
CA ARG A 69 0.94 -11.38 -0.68
C ARG A 69 2.25 -11.04 -1.40
N GLU A 70 3.02 -10.14 -0.81
CA GLU A 70 4.37 -9.82 -1.30
C GLU A 70 5.26 -11.06 -1.13
N THR A 71 6.02 -11.39 -2.17
CA THR A 71 6.98 -12.50 -2.14
C THR A 71 8.39 -12.00 -1.85
N ASP A 72 9.27 -12.90 -1.39
CA ASP A 72 10.68 -12.59 -1.11
C ASP A 72 11.47 -12.07 -2.33
N THR A 73 10.88 -12.16 -3.53
CA THR A 73 11.42 -11.59 -4.78
C THR A 73 11.73 -10.09 -4.65
N PHE A 74 10.95 -9.36 -3.84
CA PHE A 74 11.11 -7.90 -3.68
C PHE A 74 11.91 -7.54 -2.42
N VAL A 75 11.51 -8.07 -1.27
CA VAL A 75 12.18 -7.88 0.02
C VAL A 75 12.07 -9.18 0.82
N VAL A 76 13.21 -9.78 1.16
CA VAL A 76 13.27 -11.04 1.91
C VAL A 76 12.64 -10.88 3.30
N GLY A 77 11.64 -11.70 3.61
CA GLY A 77 10.97 -11.74 4.91
C GLY A 77 10.08 -10.51 5.20
N ALA A 78 9.75 -9.72 4.19
CA ALA A 78 8.77 -8.64 4.33
C ALA A 78 7.37 -9.22 4.55
N ASP A 79 6.68 -8.72 5.59
CA ASP A 79 5.34 -9.19 5.96
C ASP A 79 4.52 -7.99 6.45
N GLY A 80 3.94 -7.27 5.50
CA GLY A 80 3.14 -6.07 5.72
C GLY A 80 1.77 -6.41 6.28
N ALA A 81 1.19 -7.54 5.89
CA ALA A 81 -0.03 -8.09 6.43
C ALA A 81 0.11 -8.39 7.93
N ARG A 82 1.25 -8.93 8.38
CA ARG A 82 1.50 -9.08 9.81
C ARG A 82 1.70 -7.75 10.52
N ILE A 83 2.41 -6.78 9.93
CA ILE A 83 2.52 -5.42 10.51
C ILE A 83 1.14 -4.80 10.73
N LEU A 84 0.22 -4.96 9.75
CA LEU A 84 -1.15 -4.50 9.83
C LEU A 84 -1.92 -5.23 10.94
N ALA A 85 -1.86 -6.56 10.96
CA ALA A 85 -2.56 -7.40 11.93
C ALA A 85 -2.08 -7.15 13.37
N ASP A 86 -0.77 -7.07 13.59
CA ASP A 86 -0.15 -6.80 14.89
C ASP A 86 -0.57 -5.42 15.44
N ALA A 87 -0.91 -4.48 14.55
CA ALA A 87 -1.42 -3.15 14.91
C ALA A 87 -2.95 -3.07 15.01
N GLY A 88 -3.64 -4.21 14.98
CA GLY A 88 -5.09 -4.30 15.17
C GLY A 88 -5.92 -4.05 13.91
N ALA A 89 -5.32 -4.03 12.72
CA ALA A 89 -6.08 -4.01 11.48
C ALA A 89 -6.57 -5.42 11.10
N THR A 90 -7.79 -5.53 10.60
CA THR A 90 -8.30 -6.75 9.97
C THR A 90 -7.75 -6.85 8.55
N VAL A 91 -6.97 -7.89 8.29
CA VAL A 91 -6.45 -8.21 6.94
C VAL A 91 -7.24 -9.37 6.36
N ILE A 92 -7.78 -9.20 5.15
CA ILE A 92 -8.55 -10.21 4.42
C ILE A 92 -7.84 -10.51 3.11
N GLU A 93 -7.61 -11.79 2.85
CA GLU A 93 -7.01 -12.25 1.59
C GLU A 93 -8.10 -12.77 0.65
N LEU A 94 -8.04 -12.35 -0.61
CA LEU A 94 -8.93 -12.81 -1.68
C LEU A 94 -8.15 -13.63 -2.72
N PRO A 95 -7.81 -14.89 -2.43
CA PRO A 95 -6.97 -15.72 -3.29
C PRO A 95 -7.56 -15.95 -4.68
N ALA A 96 -8.89 -15.86 -4.83
CA ALA A 96 -9.58 -15.94 -6.13
C ALA A 96 -9.13 -14.87 -7.14
N TYR A 97 -8.52 -13.76 -6.68
CA TYR A 97 -8.01 -12.69 -7.54
C TYR A 97 -6.47 -12.66 -7.63
N ALA A 98 -5.77 -13.60 -6.99
CA ALA A 98 -4.31 -13.59 -6.90
C ALA A 98 -3.64 -13.63 -8.28
N ASP A 99 -4.14 -14.45 -9.21
CA ASP A 99 -3.53 -14.57 -10.54
C ASP A 99 -3.71 -13.29 -11.37
N ALA A 100 -4.85 -12.64 -11.25
CA ALA A 100 -5.08 -11.34 -11.87
C ALA A 100 -4.17 -10.26 -11.27
N ALA A 101 -3.92 -10.30 -9.96
CA ALA A 101 -2.99 -9.38 -9.28
C ALA A 101 -1.51 -9.64 -9.64
N LYS A 102 -1.14 -10.90 -9.91
CA LYS A 102 0.21 -11.30 -10.36
C LYS A 102 0.47 -10.94 -11.81
N ALA A 103 -0.54 -10.96 -12.68
CA ALA A 103 -0.38 -10.79 -14.13
C ALA A 103 0.49 -9.57 -14.55
N PRO A 104 0.36 -8.37 -13.93
CA PRO A 104 1.22 -7.22 -14.24
C PRO A 104 2.69 -7.40 -13.83
N HIS A 105 2.98 -8.32 -12.91
CA HIS A 105 4.28 -8.55 -12.29
C HIS A 105 5.04 -9.74 -12.88
N LEU A 106 4.45 -10.48 -13.83
CA LEU A 106 5.05 -11.69 -14.41
C LEU A 106 6.42 -11.47 -15.07
N ARG A 107 6.79 -10.23 -15.40
CA ARG A 107 8.11 -9.91 -15.96
C ARG A 107 9.22 -9.87 -14.91
N VAL A 108 8.86 -9.69 -13.64
CA VAL A 108 9.79 -9.50 -12.52
C VAL A 108 9.69 -10.61 -11.45
N LEU A 109 8.77 -11.56 -11.65
CA LEU A 109 8.70 -12.83 -10.93
C LEU A 109 9.50 -13.91 -11.67
#